data_AF-A0A533SFU5-F1
#
_entry.id   AF-A0A533SFU5-F1
#
_cell.length_a   1.000
_cell.length_b   1.000
_cell.length_c   1.000
_cell.angle_alpha   90.00
_cell.angle_beta   90.00
_cell.angle_gamma   90.00
#
_symmetry.space_group_name_H-M   'P 1'
#
loop_
_entity.id
_entity.type
_entity.pdbx_description
1 polymer ?
#
loop_
_entity_poly.entity_id
_entity_poly.type
_entity_poly.pdbx_seq_one_letter_code
_entity_poly.pdbx_strand_id
1 'polypeptide(L)'
;VAYTPLGILVAMTFIGLPFVVRTVQPVLEELETELEEAASCLGATRLQTFTRIIFPVLLPPLLTGFALAFARGVGEYGSIIFIAGNMPMVSEITPLLIITKLEQYDYAGATAIASVMLGASFLILFIVNILQWWSRRYSER
;
A
#
# COMPACT_ATOMS: atom_id res chain seq x y z
N VAL A 1 -16.30 -2.29 18.16
CA VAL A 1 -15.10 -2.26 17.28
C VAL A 1 -15.52 -2.29 15.81
N ALA A 2 -16.47 -3.15 15.40
CA ALA A 2 -17.19 -2.98 14.13
C ALA A 2 -17.84 -1.59 14.05
N TYR A 3 -17.90 -0.99 12.86
CA TYR A 3 -18.44 0.34 12.55
C TYR A 3 -17.64 1.56 13.03
N THR A 4 -16.38 1.37 13.45
CA THR A 4 -15.47 2.47 13.81
C THR A 4 -14.36 2.63 12.76
N PRO A 5 -13.74 3.82 12.64
CA PRO A 5 -12.56 4.01 11.79
C PRO A 5 -11.42 3.01 12.07
N LEU A 6 -11.33 2.52 13.32
CA LEU A 6 -10.38 1.47 13.69
C LEU A 6 -10.68 0.12 13.03
N GLY A 7 -11.95 -0.26 12.90
CA GLY A 7 -12.34 -1.49 12.19
C GLY A 7 -11.97 -1.43 10.72
N ILE A 8 -12.16 -0.27 10.09
CA ILE A 8 -11.75 0.01 8.71
C ILE A 8 -10.23 -0.10 8.59
N LEU A 9 -9.47 0.49 9.51
CA LEU A 9 -8.01 0.43 9.52
C LEU A 9 -7.49 -1.01 9.58
N VAL A 10 -8.05 -1.85 10.45
CA VAL A 10 -7.65 -3.26 10.57
C VAL A 10 -7.98 -4.03 9.29
N ALA A 11 -9.18 -3.83 8.72
CA ALA A 11 -9.58 -4.47 7.47
C ALA A 11 -8.68 -4.07 6.29
N MET A 12 -8.39 -2.77 6.15
CA MET A 12 -7.49 -2.24 5.13
C MET A 12 -6.06 -2.76 5.29
N THR A 13 -5.58 -2.86 6.54
CA THR A 13 -4.26 -3.43 6.82
C THR A 13 -4.19 -4.88 6.37
N PHE A 14 -5.21 -5.68 6.69
CA PHE A 14 -5.24 -7.10 6.31
C PHE A 14 -5.27 -7.30 4.79
N ILE A 15 -6.03 -6.45 4.08
CA ILE A 15 -6.10 -6.47 2.61
C ILE A 15 -4.81 -5.98 1.97
N GLY A 16 -4.13 -5.00 2.58
CA GLY A 16 -2.89 -4.42 2.07
C GLY A 16 -1.63 -5.25 2.35
N LEU A 17 -1.60 -5.97 3.47
CA LEU A 17 -0.45 -6.77 3.92
C LEU A 17 0.11 -7.73 2.86
N PRO A 18 -0.68 -8.53 2.11
CA PRO A 18 -0.13 -9.43 1.10
C PRO A 18 0.63 -8.71 -0.03
N PHE A 19 0.30 -7.45 -0.32
CA PHE A 19 1.02 -6.68 -1.34
C PHE A 19 2.42 -6.28 -0.85
N VAL A 20 2.53 -5.86 0.41
CA VAL A 20 3.83 -5.53 1.02
C VAL A 20 4.70 -6.77 1.14
N VAL A 21 4.15 -7.85 1.67
CA VAL A 21 4.89 -9.12 1.84
C VAL A 21 5.41 -9.63 0.50
N ARG A 22 4.58 -9.66 -0.55
CA ARG A 22 4.99 -10.12 -1.89
C ARG A 22 6.13 -9.32 -2.51
N THR A 23 6.27 -8.05 -2.13
CA THR A 23 7.33 -7.17 -2.66
C THR A 23 8.62 -7.26 -1.85
N VAL A 24 8.51 -7.50 -0.54
CA VAL A 24 9.64 -7.51 0.40
C VAL A 24 10.27 -8.89 0.52
N GLN A 25 9.47 -9.95 0.51
CA GLN A 25 9.92 -11.33 0.70
C GLN A 25 11.01 -11.74 -0.30
N PRO A 26 10.88 -11.51 -1.63
CA PRO A 26 11.92 -11.92 -2.58
C PRO A 26 13.25 -11.21 -2.32
N VAL A 27 13.20 -9.92 -1.96
CA VAL A 27 14.40 -9.12 -1.68
C VAL A 27 15.09 -9.56 -0.40
N LEU A 28 14.33 -10.01 0.60
CA LEU A 28 14.88 -10.63 1.81
C LEU A 28 15.52 -12.00 1.53
N GLU A 29 14.92 -12.79 0.65
CA GLU A 29 15.43 -14.12 0.26
C GLU A 29 16.71 -14.02 -0.60
N GLU A 30 16.84 -12.96 -1.40
CA GLU A 30 18.04 -12.66 -2.20
C GLU A 30 19.18 -12.02 -1.40
N LEU A 31 18.91 -11.52 -0.19
CA LEU A 31 19.89 -10.80 0.62
C LEU A 31 20.96 -11.78 1.11
N GLU A 32 22.18 -11.64 0.60
CA GLU A 32 23.30 -12.50 0.94
C GLU A 32 23.65 -12.39 2.43
N THR A 33 23.65 -13.53 3.13
CA THR A 33 24.02 -13.63 4.55
C THR A 33 25.43 -13.11 4.83
N GLU A 34 26.30 -13.07 3.82
CA GLU A 34 27.67 -12.57 3.92
C GLU A 34 27.75 -11.12 4.41
N LEU A 35 26.78 -10.25 4.03
CA LEU A 35 26.73 -8.86 4.51
C LEU A 35 26.42 -8.77 6.01
N GLU A 36 25.57 -9.66 6.51
CA GLU A 36 25.25 -9.73 7.94
C GLU A 36 26.41 -10.32 8.74
N GLU A 37 27.07 -11.35 8.21
CA GLU A 37 28.25 -11.97 8.81
C GLU A 37 29.42 -10.99 8.88
N ALA A 38 29.69 -10.23 7.81
CA ALA A 38 30.72 -9.19 7.79
C ALA A 38 30.44 -8.09 8.83
N ALA A 39 29.19 -7.65 8.96
CA ALA A 39 28.81 -6.68 9.98
C ALA A 39 29.00 -7.23 11.40
N SER A 40 28.65 -8.50 11.63
CA SER A 40 28.87 -9.18 12.90
C SER A 40 30.37 -9.33 13.21
N CYS A 41 31.21 -9.64 12.21
CA CYS A 41 32.67 -9.71 12.36
C CYS A 41 33.28 -8.35 12.74
N LEU A 42 32.70 -7.25 12.25
CA LEU A 42 33.09 -5.88 12.61
C LEU A 42 32.52 -5.40 13.97
N GLY A 43 31.83 -6.27 14.70
CA GLY A 43 31.26 -5.98 16.01
C GLY A 43 29.95 -5.19 15.97
N ALA A 44 29.26 -5.15 14.82
CA ALA A 44 27.97 -4.49 14.72
C ALA A 44 26.90 -5.25 15.51
N THR A 45 26.04 -4.51 16.19
CA THR A 45 24.86 -5.06 16.87
C THR A 45 23.76 -5.38 15.85
N ARG A 46 22.86 -6.33 16.15
CA ARG A 46 21.72 -6.68 15.27
C ARG A 46 20.89 -5.48 14.81
N LEU A 47 20.70 -4.48 15.68
CA LEU A 47 19.99 -3.26 15.35
C LEU A 47 20.76 -2.38 14.34
N GLN A 48 22.09 -2.34 14.43
CA GLN A 48 22.93 -1.63 13.46
C GLN A 48 22.93 -2.33 12.10
N THR A 49 23.04 -3.66 12.06
CA THR A 49 22.90 -4.46 10.83
C THR A 49 21.54 -4.20 10.18
N PHE A 50 20.46 -4.26 10.96
CA PHE A 50 19.12 -3.99 10.43
C PHE A 50 18.99 -2.57 9.86
N THR A 51 19.34 -1.54 10.64
CA THR A 51 19.09 -0.15 10.24
C THR A 51 20.03 0.36 9.15
N ARG A 52 21.27 -0.13 9.09
CA ARG A 52 22.29 0.37 8.14
C ARG A 52 22.49 -0.49 6.90
N ILE A 53 22.12 -1.77 6.95
CA ILE A 53 22.36 -2.72 5.85
C ILE A 53 21.03 -3.19 5.28
N ILE A 54 20.18 -3.80 6.13
CA ILE A 54 18.92 -4.42 5.67
C ILE A 54 17.90 -3.35 5.26
N PHE A 55 17.63 -2.37 6.14
CA PHE A 55 16.57 -1.37 5.95
C PHE A 55 16.73 -0.52 4.68
N PRO A 56 17.92 -0.01 4.32
CA PRO A 56 18.12 0.74 3.07
C PRO A 56 17.80 -0.11 1.82
N VAL A 57 18.16 -1.40 1.84
CA VAL A 57 17.88 -2.35 0.75
C VAL A 57 16.39 -2.68 0.67
N LEU A 58 15.70 -2.76 1.82
CA LEU A 58 14.26 -2.98 1.87
C LEU A 58 13.42 -1.73 1.59
N LEU A 59 13.99 -0.54 1.63
CA LEU A 59 13.22 0.71 1.46
C LEU A 59 12.51 0.77 0.09
N PRO A 60 13.17 0.51 -1.05
CA PRO A 60 12.49 0.50 -2.36
C PRO A 60 11.34 -0.52 -2.50
N PRO A 61 11.51 -1.82 -2.14
CA PRO A 61 10.40 -2.78 -2.20
C PRO A 61 9.31 -2.46 -1.18
N LEU A 62 9.64 -1.91 0.00
CA LEU A 62 8.63 -1.46 0.97
C LEU A 62 7.74 -0.34 0.40
N LEU A 63 8.34 0.68 -0.22
CA LEU A 63 7.60 1.77 -0.87
C LEU A 63 6.70 1.24 -2.00
N THR A 64 7.21 0.26 -2.75
CA THR A 64 6.47 -0.42 -3.81
C THR A 64 5.27 -1.18 -3.28
N GLY A 65 5.49 -2.02 -2.26
CA GLY A 65 4.43 -2.78 -1.61
C GLY A 65 3.37 -1.90 -0.98
N PHE A 66 3.80 -0.82 -0.31
CA PHE A 66 2.91 0.19 0.26
C PHE A 66 2.03 0.83 -0.79
N ALA A 67 2.61 1.24 -1.93
CA ALA A 67 1.86 1.85 -3.01
C ALA A 67 0.85 0.90 -3.67
N LEU A 68 1.21 -0.36 -3.88
CA LEU A 68 0.29 -1.38 -4.39
C LEU A 68 -0.86 -1.63 -3.41
N ALA A 69 -0.55 -1.73 -2.11
CA ALA A 69 -1.54 -1.84 -1.05
C ALA A 69 -2.47 -0.62 -1.02
N PHE A 70 -1.91 0.58 -1.16
CA PHE A 70 -2.66 1.83 -1.19
C PHE A 70 -3.61 1.90 -2.39
N ALA A 71 -3.11 1.66 -3.60
CA ALA A 71 -3.92 1.63 -4.81
C ALA A 71 -5.05 0.60 -4.71
N ARG A 72 -4.77 -0.56 -4.10
CA ARG A 72 -5.79 -1.57 -3.81
C ARG A 72 -6.83 -1.10 -2.80
N GLY A 73 -6.40 -0.41 -1.74
CA GLY A 73 -7.28 0.12 -0.68
C GLY A 73 -8.22 1.21 -1.17
N VAL A 74 -7.75 2.11 -2.04
CA VAL A 74 -8.59 3.18 -2.64
C VAL A 74 -9.77 2.60 -3.42
N GLY A 75 -9.57 1.49 -4.11
CA GLY A 75 -10.62 0.79 -4.88
C GLY A 75 -11.43 -0.21 -4.07
N GLU A 76 -11.19 -0.38 -2.77
CA GLU A 76 -11.87 -1.40 -1.98
C GLU A 76 -13.26 -0.95 -1.55
N TYR A 77 -14.26 -1.70 -2.00
CA TYR A 77 -15.67 -1.51 -1.65
C TYR A 77 -16.22 -2.71 -0.86
N GLY A 78 -15.93 -3.92 -1.34
CA GLY A 78 -16.59 -5.15 -0.92
C GLY A 78 -16.39 -5.49 0.55
N SER A 79 -15.19 -5.35 1.10
CA SER A 79 -14.94 -5.62 2.52
C SER A 79 -15.37 -4.48 3.44
N ILE A 80 -15.25 -3.23 2.99
CA ILE A 80 -15.43 -2.06 3.85
C ILE A 80 -16.93 -1.79 4.07
N ILE A 81 -17.80 -2.05 3.09
CA ILE A 81 -19.25 -1.83 3.27
C ILE A 81 -19.85 -2.64 4.42
N PHE A 82 -19.32 -3.85 4.69
CA PHE A 82 -19.79 -4.68 5.80
C PHE A 82 -19.22 -4.28 7.17
N ILE A 83 -18.15 -3.48 7.18
CA ILE A 83 -17.39 -3.14 8.40
C ILE A 83 -17.59 -1.67 8.81
N ALA A 84 -17.74 -0.76 7.84
CA ALA A 84 -17.99 0.65 8.06
C ALA A 84 -19.48 0.87 8.39
N GLY A 85 -19.76 1.66 9.43
CA GLY A 85 -21.14 2.05 9.76
C GLY A 85 -21.75 2.96 8.71
N ASN A 86 -20.93 3.38 7.74
CA ASN A 86 -21.30 4.20 6.61
C ASN A 86 -22.02 5.49 7.01
N MET A 87 -21.54 6.07 8.12
CA MET A 87 -22.04 7.35 8.61
C MET A 87 -21.47 8.47 7.73
N PRO A 88 -22.34 9.31 7.13
CA PRO A 88 -21.92 10.42 6.29
C PRO A 88 -20.84 11.26 6.96
N MET A 89 -19.79 11.63 6.22
CA MET A 89 -18.66 12.44 6.71
C MET A 89 -17.81 11.85 7.86
N VAL A 90 -18.09 10.63 8.34
CA VAL A 90 -17.34 9.99 9.44
C VAL A 90 -16.69 8.68 9.01
N SER A 91 -17.45 7.82 8.34
CA SER A 91 -17.00 6.49 7.88
C SER A 91 -17.52 6.17 6.48
N GLU A 92 -17.90 7.21 5.75
CA GLU A 92 -18.36 7.13 4.38
C GLU A 92 -17.19 6.87 3.43
N ILE A 93 -17.40 5.96 2.48
CA ILE A 93 -16.38 5.52 1.54
C ILE A 93 -16.80 5.96 0.16
N THR A 94 -15.88 6.54 -0.60
CA THR A 94 -16.15 7.09 -1.94
C THR A 94 -16.82 6.10 -2.91
N PRO A 95 -16.47 4.79 -2.96
CA PRO A 95 -17.15 3.82 -3.82
C PRO A 95 -18.63 3.63 -3.49
N LEU A 96 -19.03 3.77 -2.23
CA LEU A 96 -20.46 3.73 -1.91
C LEU A 96 -21.19 4.93 -2.50
N LEU A 97 -20.55 6.11 -2.50
CA LEU A 97 -21.14 7.30 -3.11
C LEU A 97 -21.46 7.09 -4.59
N ILE A 98 -20.64 6.31 -5.32
CA ILE A 98 -20.90 5.90 -6.71
C ILE A 98 -22.20 5.09 -6.79
N ILE A 99 -22.39 4.12 -5.89
CA ILE A 99 -23.59 3.27 -5.87
C ILE A 99 -24.83 4.07 -5.50
N THR A 100 -24.76 4.92 -4.47
CA THR A 100 -25.86 5.82 -4.10
C THR A 100 -26.27 6.71 -5.28
N LYS A 101 -25.29 7.21 -6.05
CA LYS A 101 -25.55 8.01 -7.26
C LYS A 101 -26.17 7.20 -8.39
N LEU A 102 -25.72 5.96 -8.60
CA LEU A 102 -26.33 5.03 -9.56
C LEU A 102 -27.79 4.68 -9.18
N GLU A 103 -28.06 4.44 -7.90
CA GLU A 103 -29.41 4.18 -7.39
C GLU A 103 -30.34 5.39 -7.54
N GLN A 104 -29.80 6.60 -7.47
CA GLN A 104 -30.50 7.86 -7.75
C GLN A 104 -30.65 8.16 -9.24
N TYR A 105 -30.24 7.25 -10.13
CA TYR A 105 -30.19 7.44 -11.59
C TYR A 105 -29.29 8.61 -12.05
N ASP A 106 -28.42 9.12 -11.18
CA ASP A 106 -27.43 10.15 -11.47
C ASP A 106 -26.14 9.51 -12.00
N TYR A 107 -26.23 8.99 -13.22
CA TYR A 107 -25.08 8.36 -13.90
C TYR A 107 -23.92 9.33 -14.13
N ALA A 108 -24.23 10.62 -14.34
CA ALA A 108 -23.21 11.64 -14.53
C ALA A 108 -22.38 11.85 -13.26
N GLY A 109 -23.04 11.99 -12.10
CA GLY A 109 -22.38 12.09 -10.81
C GLY A 109 -21.56 10.85 -10.46
N ALA A 110 -22.11 9.65 -10.69
CA ALA A 110 -21.40 8.39 -10.47
C ALA A 110 -20.13 8.29 -11.34
N THR A 111 -20.22 8.64 -12.62
CA THR A 111 -19.09 8.57 -13.57
C THR A 111 -18.02 9.61 -13.24
N ALA A 112 -18.40 10.81 -12.80
CA ALA A 112 -17.46 11.84 -12.39
C ALA A 112 -16.59 11.36 -11.20
N ILE A 113 -17.22 10.81 -10.17
CA ILE A 113 -16.52 10.26 -9.00
C ILE A 113 -15.60 9.11 -9.42
N ALA A 114 -16.11 8.16 -10.21
CA ALA A 114 -15.33 7.03 -10.69
C ALA A 114 -14.10 7.47 -11.50
N SER A 115 -14.25 8.48 -12.37
CA SER A 115 -13.15 9.00 -13.20
C SER A 115 -12.07 9.67 -12.37
N VAL A 116 -12.44 10.43 -11.34
CA VAL A 116 -11.48 11.04 -10.40
C VAL A 116 -10.72 9.98 -9.61
N MET A 117 -11.42 8.96 -9.11
CA MET A 117 -10.80 7.83 -8.40
C MET A 117 -9.82 7.07 -9.29
N LEU A 118 -10.21 6.81 -10.55
CA LEU A 118 -9.36 6.15 -11.53
C LEU A 118 -8.12 6.99 -11.83
N GLY A 119 -8.29 8.29 -12.09
CA GLY A 119 -7.19 9.22 -12.35
C GLY A 119 -6.20 9.32 -11.17
N ALA A 120 -6.72 9.43 -9.94
CA ALA A 120 -5.89 9.44 -8.73
C ALA A 120 -5.12 8.13 -8.54
N SER A 121 -5.79 6.98 -8.70
CA SER A 121 -5.17 5.66 -8.58
C SER A 121 -4.09 5.46 -9.65
N PHE A 122 -4.37 5.88 -10.89
CA PHE A 122 -3.42 5.84 -11.99
C PHE A 122 -2.20 6.72 -11.71
N LEU A 123 -2.39 7.97 -11.27
CA LEU A 123 -1.29 8.88 -10.93
C LEU A 123 -0.39 8.32 -9.84
N ILE A 124 -0.97 7.72 -8.80
CA ILE A 124 -0.20 7.14 -7.69
C ILE A 124 0.60 5.93 -8.18
N LEU A 125 -0.03 5.02 -8.92
CA LEU A 125 0.66 3.88 -9.51
C LEU A 125 1.75 4.32 -10.49
N PHE A 126 1.50 5.37 -11.27
CA PHE A 126 2.47 5.92 -12.22
C PHE A 126 3.69 6.52 -11.51
N ILE A 127 3.48 7.34 -10.48
CA ILE A 127 4.57 7.90 -9.66
C ILE A 127 5.41 6.78 -9.05
N VAL A 128 4.76 5.76 -8.49
CA VAL A 128 5.44 4.64 -7.85
C VAL A 128 6.21 3.82 -8.86
N ASN A 129 5.65 3.59 -10.05
CA ASN A 129 6.34 2.89 -11.12
C ASN A 129 7.60 3.66 -11.59
N ILE A 130 7.52 4.98 -11.68
CA ILE A 130 8.69 5.82 -11.99
C ILE A 130 9.75 5.72 -10.87
N LEU A 131 9.33 5.84 -9.61
CA LEU A 131 10.23 5.72 -8.46
C LEU A 131 10.93 4.35 -8.41
N GLN A 132 10.20 3.28 -8.73
CA GLN A 132 10.77 1.93 -8.87
C GLN A 132 11.83 1.87 -9.97
N TRP A 133 11.50 2.40 -11.16
CA TRP A 133 12.42 2.41 -12.29
C TRP A 133 13.72 3.16 -11.95
N TRP A 134 13.62 4.28 -11.21
CA TRP A 134 14.78 5.05 -10.75
C TRP A 134 15.56 4.30 -9.68
N SER A 135 14.88 3.66 -8.73
CA SER A 135 15.54 2.92 -7.65
C SER A 135 16.27 1.68 -8.15
N ARG A 136 15.71 0.93 -9.10
CA ARG A 136 16.39 -0.24 -9.69
C ARG A 136 17.69 0.16 -10.39
N ARG A 137 17.67 1.29 -11.11
CA ARG A 137 18.87 1.86 -11.73
C ARG A 137 19.97 2.24 -10.73
N TYR A 138 19.64 2.47 -9.46
CA TYR A 138 20.63 2.83 -8.46
C TYR A 138 21.20 1.61 -7.72
N SER A 139 20.49 0.48 -7.71
CA SER A 139 20.96 -0.78 -7.10
C SER A 139 21.89 -1.59 -8.01
N GLU A 140 21.98 -1.27 -9.30
CA GLU A 140 22.91 -1.88 -10.28
C GLU A 140 24.26 -1.14 -10.38
N ARG A 141 24.53 -0.15 -9.52
CA ARG A 141 25.80 0.59 -9.44
C ARG A 141 26.47 0.36 -8.09
#